data_AF-A0A165GPB9-F1
#
_entry.id   AF-A0A165GPB9-F1
#
_cell.length_a   1.000
_cell.length_b   1.000
_cell.length_c   1.000
_cell.angle_alpha   90.00
_cell.angle_beta   90.00
_cell.angle_gamma   90.00
#
_symmetry.space_group_name_H-M   'P 1'
#
loop_
_entity.id
_entity.type
_entity.pdbx_description
1 polymer ?
#
loop_
_entity_poly.entity_id
_entity_poly.type
_entity_poly.pdbx_seq_one_letter_code
_entity_poly.pdbx_strand_id
1 'polypeptide(L)'
;MPKASTSKTTTTRAASSSPSKSPRTPSKNKNRPPVDESLWPKSKLGSTRKINKTKAKELYRLNDADLEGLKVEQSSTKVKIRGEEVSKTMFLYKEEDVERVAWRKHGGPDGFYAELDKLKNRHEKVQEKKSPEQRKSFSAPQCYIDHNGGMTSLGGPSPRRLFTNIPTLEERWTCTPKLRQLRGRFEPWVWQAMIKNLDEMQDMMTSEMPFCGPIPGWDKTGKEQQQQQQQQQQQQQQQQQQQQQQQQPPPSE
;
A
#
# COMPACT_ATOMS: atom_id res chain seq x y z
N MET A 1 -35.15 54.05 14.57
CA MET A 1 -35.11 52.57 14.61
C MET A 1 -33.80 52.13 15.27
N PRO A 2 -33.83 51.54 16.47
CA PRO A 2 -32.62 51.10 17.17
C PRO A 2 -32.09 49.75 16.62
N LYS A 3 -30.77 49.68 16.42
CA LYS A 3 -30.04 48.49 15.96
C LYS A 3 -29.81 47.54 17.14
N ALA A 4 -30.28 46.30 17.03
CA ALA A 4 -30.06 45.26 18.03
C ALA A 4 -28.59 44.83 18.05
N SER A 5 -27.97 44.95 19.23
CA SER A 5 -26.61 44.50 19.53
C SER A 5 -26.66 43.04 19.95
N THR A 6 -25.96 42.15 19.24
CA THR A 6 -25.92 40.72 19.54
C THR A 6 -24.65 40.38 20.31
N SER A 7 -24.83 40.00 21.57
CA SER A 7 -23.79 39.57 22.51
C SER A 7 -23.13 38.27 22.07
N LYS A 8 -21.80 38.24 22.00
CA LYS A 8 -21.01 37.02 21.78
C LYS A 8 -20.89 36.23 23.08
N THR A 9 -21.46 35.03 23.12
CA THR A 9 -21.28 34.04 24.19
C THR A 9 -19.96 33.32 24.00
N THR A 10 -19.02 33.55 24.92
CA THR A 10 -17.72 32.89 24.98
C THR A 10 -17.87 31.57 25.73
N THR A 11 -17.93 30.45 24.99
CA THR A 11 -17.94 29.10 25.56
C THR A 11 -16.53 28.67 25.95
N THR A 12 -16.25 28.69 27.25
CA THR A 12 -15.03 28.19 27.89
C THR A 12 -15.01 26.66 27.80
N ARG A 13 -14.34 26.09 26.78
CA ARG A 13 -14.08 24.64 26.71
C ARG A 13 -12.98 24.28 27.70
N ALA A 14 -13.33 23.41 28.65
CA ALA A 14 -12.39 22.78 29.57
C ALA A 14 -11.25 22.10 28.81
N ALA A 15 -10.01 22.43 29.18
CA ALA A 15 -8.80 21.88 28.62
C ALA A 15 -8.62 20.42 29.09
N SER A 16 -8.99 19.46 28.24
CA SER A 16 -8.60 18.07 28.43
C SER A 16 -7.11 17.93 28.14
N SER A 17 -6.32 17.72 29.19
CA SER A 17 -4.89 17.45 29.18
C SER A 17 -4.59 16.15 28.43
N SER A 18 -4.47 16.24 27.11
CA SER A 18 -3.99 15.14 26.30
C SER A 18 -2.52 14.85 26.63
N PRO A 19 -2.11 13.58 26.80
CA PRO A 19 -0.73 13.24 27.12
C PRO A 19 0.20 13.77 26.02
N SER A 20 1.10 14.66 26.43
CA SER A 20 2.13 15.27 25.60
C SER A 20 3.00 14.17 24.98
N LYS A 21 2.79 13.88 23.70
CA LYS A 21 3.69 13.04 22.92
C LYS A 21 4.99 13.82 22.73
N SER A 22 6.06 13.36 23.38
CA SER A 22 7.40 13.93 23.27
C SER A 22 7.75 14.19 21.80
N PRO A 23 8.28 15.39 21.46
CA PRO A 23 8.64 15.74 20.10
C PRO A 23 9.58 14.69 19.52
N ARG A 24 9.14 14.02 18.46
CA ARG A 24 9.98 13.05 17.76
C ARG A 24 11.11 13.84 17.10
N THR A 25 12.32 13.74 17.66
CA THR A 25 13.48 14.42 17.12
C THR A 25 13.68 13.98 15.67
N PRO A 26 13.82 14.92 14.71
CA PRO A 26 14.05 14.56 13.32
C PRO A 26 15.40 13.85 13.24
N SER A 27 15.40 12.58 12.84
CA SER A 27 16.66 11.84 12.63
C SER A 27 17.40 12.49 11.47
N LYS A 28 18.35 13.37 11.78
CA LYS A 28 19.26 14.00 10.82
C LYS A 28 20.18 12.91 10.28
N ASN A 29 19.77 12.25 9.20
CA ASN A 29 20.64 11.38 8.43
C ASN A 29 21.55 12.25 7.55
N LYS A 30 22.51 12.94 8.18
CA LYS A 30 23.39 13.91 7.49
C LYS A 30 24.56 13.28 6.74
N ASN A 31 24.82 12.00 6.91
CA ASN A 31 26.06 11.37 6.43
C ASN A 31 25.82 10.28 5.39
N ARG A 32 24.81 10.44 4.52
CA ARG A 32 24.74 9.55 3.34
C ARG A 32 25.78 10.00 2.32
N PRO A 33 26.61 9.09 1.79
CA PRO A 33 27.52 9.44 0.71
C PRO A 33 26.72 9.96 -0.49
N PRO A 34 27.26 10.91 -1.27
CA PRO A 34 26.65 11.36 -2.52
C PRO A 34 26.39 10.14 -3.40
N VAL A 35 25.12 9.92 -3.77
CA VAL A 35 24.75 8.87 -4.71
C VAL A 35 24.94 9.45 -6.11
N ASP A 36 25.68 8.74 -6.97
CA ASP A 36 25.87 9.13 -8.35
C ASP A 36 24.52 9.12 -9.09
N GLU A 37 24.06 10.30 -9.51
CA GLU A 37 22.77 10.50 -10.19
C GLU A 37 22.76 9.95 -11.61
N SER A 38 23.94 9.73 -12.21
CA SER A 38 24.08 9.17 -13.55
C SER A 38 23.65 7.69 -13.62
N LEU A 39 23.70 6.99 -12.48
CA LEU A 39 23.28 5.59 -12.35
C LEU A 39 21.76 5.43 -12.15
N TRP A 40 21.02 6.53 -11.97
CA TRP A 40 19.58 6.46 -11.77
C TRP A 40 18.86 6.14 -13.08
N PRO A 41 17.79 5.32 -13.03
CA PRO A 41 17.02 4.97 -14.21
C PRO A 41 16.44 6.23 -14.86
N LYS A 42 16.17 6.14 -16.17
CA LYS A 42 15.44 7.19 -16.88
C LYS A 42 14.04 7.32 -16.27
N SER A 43 13.56 8.55 -16.14
CA SER A 43 12.20 8.79 -15.65
C SER A 43 11.20 8.11 -16.57
N LYS A 44 10.15 7.53 -15.98
CA LYS A 44 9.00 7.00 -16.73
C LYS A 44 8.03 8.10 -17.14
N LEU A 45 8.21 9.31 -16.62
CA LEU A 45 7.36 10.45 -16.92
C LEU A 45 7.71 11.01 -18.30
N GLY A 46 6.69 11.39 -19.07
CA GLY A 46 6.90 12.14 -20.31
C GLY A 46 7.42 13.55 -20.03
N SER A 47 8.40 14.00 -20.80
CA SER A 47 9.06 15.31 -20.66
C SER A 47 8.11 16.53 -20.79
N THR A 48 6.93 16.32 -21.36
CA THR A 48 5.89 17.35 -21.54
C THR A 48 5.01 17.52 -20.30
N ARG A 49 5.07 16.61 -19.33
CA ARG A 49 4.15 16.59 -18.19
C ARG A 49 4.55 17.61 -17.14
N LYS A 50 3.55 18.39 -16.70
CA LYS A 50 3.71 19.44 -15.69
C LYS A 50 2.87 19.13 -14.47
N ILE A 51 3.37 19.52 -13.30
CA ILE A 51 2.70 19.32 -12.01
C ILE A 51 2.64 20.64 -11.23
N ASN A 52 1.52 20.86 -10.54
CA ASN A 52 1.33 22.02 -9.67
C ASN A 52 2.17 21.92 -8.40
N LYS A 53 2.60 23.07 -7.84
CA LYS A 53 3.33 23.15 -6.56
C LYS A 53 2.70 22.30 -5.45
N THR A 54 1.39 22.46 -5.23
CA THR A 54 0.66 21.72 -4.17
C THR A 54 0.71 20.21 -4.39
N LYS A 55 0.57 19.77 -5.65
CA LYS A 55 0.62 18.35 -6.00
C LYS A 55 2.04 17.78 -5.95
N ALA A 56 3.05 18.55 -6.33
CA ALA A 56 4.45 18.16 -6.17
C ALA A 56 4.78 17.86 -4.70
N LYS A 57 4.42 18.77 -3.79
CA LYS A 57 4.61 18.58 -2.34
C LYS A 57 3.84 17.38 -1.81
N GLU A 58 2.58 17.24 -2.20
CA GLU A 58 1.71 16.16 -1.75
C GLU A 58 2.18 14.78 -2.24
N LEU A 59 2.42 14.62 -3.54
CA LEU A 59 2.69 13.33 -4.16
C LEU A 59 4.14 12.87 -3.98
N TYR A 60 5.10 13.79 -4.08
CA TYR A 60 6.53 13.50 -4.00
C TYR A 60 7.15 13.78 -2.61
N ARG A 61 6.33 14.19 -1.64
CA ARG A 61 6.73 14.45 -0.24
C ARG A 61 7.86 15.47 -0.12
N LEU A 62 7.80 16.49 -0.98
CA LEU A 62 8.74 17.59 -1.02
C LEU A 62 8.28 18.78 -0.17
N ASN A 63 9.26 19.55 0.30
CA ASN A 63 9.05 20.83 0.98
C ASN A 63 9.25 21.98 -0.01
N ASP A 64 8.90 23.21 0.40
CA ASP A 64 9.11 24.38 -0.47
C ASP A 64 10.58 24.59 -0.81
N ALA A 65 11.49 24.40 0.16
CA ALA A 65 12.94 24.48 -0.04
C ALA A 65 13.47 23.44 -1.05
N ASP A 66 12.85 22.26 -1.14
CA ASP A 66 13.28 21.24 -2.11
C ASP A 66 12.92 21.66 -3.55
N LEU A 67 11.90 22.52 -3.71
CA LEU A 67 11.44 23.02 -5.00
C LEU A 67 12.15 24.32 -5.43
N GLU A 68 12.94 24.92 -4.54
CA GLU A 68 13.73 26.10 -4.84
C GLU A 68 14.84 25.74 -5.85
N GLY A 69 14.92 26.51 -6.94
CA GLY A 69 15.88 26.27 -8.02
C GLY A 69 15.32 25.43 -9.19
N LEU A 70 14.14 24.82 -9.06
CA LEU A 70 13.47 24.21 -10.21
C LEU A 70 12.94 25.28 -11.17
N LYS A 71 12.99 25.00 -12.48
CA LYS A 71 12.42 25.90 -13.49
C LYS A 71 10.89 25.93 -13.34
N VAL A 72 10.36 27.10 -12.98
CA VAL A 72 8.93 27.31 -12.76
C VAL A 72 8.31 27.98 -13.97
N GLU A 73 7.21 27.42 -14.46
CA GLU A 73 6.33 28.06 -15.42
C GLU A 73 5.10 28.60 -14.69
N GLN A 74 4.77 29.87 -14.94
CA GLN A 74 3.57 30.49 -14.37
C GLN A 74 2.42 30.37 -15.37
N SER A 75 1.29 29.88 -14.91
CA SER A 75 0.05 29.81 -15.68
C SER A 75 -1.06 30.47 -14.87
N SER A 76 -1.89 31.30 -15.51
CA SER A 76 -3.08 31.87 -14.87
C SER A 76 -4.32 31.08 -15.28
N THR A 77 -5.12 30.65 -14.30
CA THR A 77 -6.43 30.03 -14.55
C THR A 77 -7.51 30.89 -13.93
N LYS A 78 -8.53 31.25 -14.71
CA LYS A 78 -9.71 31.96 -14.20
C LYS A 78 -10.59 30.98 -13.43
N VAL A 79 -10.86 31.30 -12.17
CA VAL A 79 -11.73 30.49 -11.30
C VAL A 79 -12.88 31.38 -10.82
N LYS A 80 -14.10 30.88 -10.93
CA LYS A 80 -15.30 31.60 -10.47
C LYS A 80 -15.49 31.40 -8.97
N ILE A 81 -15.39 32.46 -8.19
CA ILE A 81 -15.57 32.45 -6.73
C ILE A 81 -16.74 33.37 -6.42
N ARG A 82 -17.86 32.82 -5.92
CA ARG A 82 -19.08 33.57 -5.60
C ARG A 82 -19.65 34.40 -6.78
N GLY A 83 -19.50 33.88 -7.99
CA GLY A 83 -19.99 34.54 -9.21
C GLY A 83 -18.99 35.49 -9.88
N GLU A 84 -17.92 35.87 -9.20
CA GLU A 84 -16.84 36.73 -9.75
C GLU A 84 -15.70 35.87 -10.34
N GLU A 85 -15.16 36.26 -11.49
CA GLU A 85 -14.01 35.60 -12.11
C GLU A 85 -12.71 36.14 -11.53
N VAL A 86 -12.05 35.33 -10.71
CA VAL A 86 -10.73 35.66 -10.14
C VAL A 86 -9.65 34.89 -10.90
N SER A 87 -8.64 35.60 -11.41
CA SER A 87 -7.48 34.97 -12.03
C SER A 87 -6.54 34.46 -10.94
N LYS A 88 -6.32 33.14 -10.90
CA LYS A 88 -5.40 32.50 -9.96
C LYS A 88 -4.13 32.08 -10.69
N THR A 89 -3.00 32.63 -10.25
CA THR A 89 -1.67 32.20 -10.72
C THR A 89 -1.33 30.84 -10.13
N MET A 90 -0.84 29.94 -10.99
CA MET A 90 -0.42 28.59 -10.67
C MET A 90 1.04 28.42 -11.10
N PHE A 91 1.82 27.77 -10.24
CA PHE A 91 3.21 27.44 -10.49
C PHE A 91 3.29 25.98 -10.95
N LEU A 92 3.67 25.80 -12.20
CA LEU A 92 3.84 24.51 -12.88
C LEU A 92 5.32 24.17 -12.93
N TYR A 93 5.65 22.95 -12.53
CA TYR A 93 7.00 22.38 -12.56
C TYR A 93 7.00 21.22 -13.54
N LYS A 94 8.12 20.96 -14.21
CA LYS A 94 8.30 19.70 -14.95
C LYS A 94 8.28 18.55 -13.96
N GLU A 95 7.44 17.55 -14.22
CA GLU A 95 7.26 16.46 -13.24
C GLU A 95 8.52 15.59 -13.11
N GLU A 96 9.28 15.42 -14.20
CA GLU A 96 10.58 14.71 -14.20
C GLU A 96 11.60 15.37 -13.24
N ASP A 97 11.71 16.70 -13.25
CA ASP A 97 12.64 17.41 -12.37
C ASP A 97 12.23 17.27 -10.89
N VAL A 98 10.92 17.31 -10.63
CA VAL A 98 10.34 17.08 -9.28
C VAL A 98 10.64 15.66 -8.80
N GLU A 99 10.53 14.66 -9.67
CA GLU A 99 10.87 13.28 -9.37
C GLU A 99 12.35 13.11 -9.03
N ARG A 100 13.26 13.72 -9.81
CA ARG A 100 14.71 13.69 -9.54
C ARG A 100 15.06 14.30 -8.19
N VAL A 101 14.42 15.41 -7.83
CA VAL A 101 14.57 16.02 -6.49
C VAL A 101 14.08 15.08 -5.39
N ALA A 102 12.95 14.40 -5.62
CA ALA A 102 12.44 13.41 -4.66
C ALA A 102 13.40 12.23 -4.49
N TRP A 103 13.95 11.70 -5.59
CA TRP A 103 14.98 10.66 -5.52
C TRP A 103 16.19 11.15 -4.74
N ARG A 104 16.72 12.34 -5.01
CA ARG A 104 17.84 12.92 -4.24
C ARG A 104 17.54 12.99 -2.75
N LYS A 105 16.36 13.50 -2.38
CA LYS A 105 15.91 13.62 -0.99
C LYS A 105 15.83 12.27 -0.27
N HIS A 106 15.39 11.23 -0.96
CA HIS A 106 15.19 9.90 -0.39
C HIS A 106 16.38 8.95 -0.59
N GLY A 107 17.48 9.43 -1.16
CA GLY A 107 18.71 8.66 -1.36
C GLY A 107 18.64 7.69 -2.54
N GLY A 108 17.99 8.10 -3.62
CA GLY A 108 17.80 7.36 -4.87
C GLY A 108 16.35 6.94 -5.12
N PRO A 109 16.07 6.36 -6.30
CA PRO A 109 14.75 5.84 -6.67
C PRO A 109 14.25 4.78 -5.67
N ASP A 110 15.11 3.83 -5.29
CA ASP A 110 14.75 2.77 -4.33
C ASP A 110 14.31 3.32 -2.97
N GLY A 111 15.02 4.35 -2.49
CA GLY A 111 14.69 5.00 -1.22
C GLY A 111 13.36 5.74 -1.29
N PHE A 112 13.06 6.35 -2.45
CA PHE A 112 11.77 6.98 -2.68
C PHE A 112 10.63 5.94 -2.72
N TYR A 113 10.82 4.81 -3.40
CA TYR A 113 9.84 3.73 -3.48
C TYR A 113 9.54 3.13 -2.10
N ALA A 114 10.58 2.86 -1.30
CA ALA A 114 10.41 2.38 0.07
C ALA A 114 9.59 3.35 0.94
N GLU A 115 9.75 4.67 0.72
CA GLU A 115 8.92 5.66 1.43
C GLU A 115 7.46 5.65 0.94
N LEU A 116 7.22 5.50 -0.36
CA LEU A 116 5.87 5.35 -0.90
C LEU A 116 5.17 4.09 -0.36
N ASP A 117 5.84 2.95 -0.31
CA ASP A 117 5.30 1.69 0.24
C ASP A 117 4.92 1.85 1.71
N LYS A 118 5.81 2.46 2.50
CA LYS A 118 5.56 2.75 3.92
C LYS A 118 4.35 3.67 4.12
N LEU A 119 4.16 4.67 3.25
CA LEU A 119 3.02 5.56 3.29
C LEU A 119 1.73 4.84 2.89
N LYS A 120 1.78 3.98 1.87
CA LYS A 120 0.66 3.14 1.44
C LYS A 120 0.23 2.18 2.57
N ASN A 121 1.17 1.44 3.14
CA ASN A 121 0.90 0.53 4.26
C ASN A 121 0.27 1.27 5.46
N ARG A 122 0.74 2.49 5.77
CA ARG A 122 0.13 3.31 6.82
C ARG A 122 -1.29 3.73 6.45
N HIS A 123 -1.49 4.11 5.21
CA HIS A 123 -2.79 4.54 4.71
C HIS A 123 -3.80 3.39 4.75
N GLU A 124 -3.43 2.20 4.28
CA GLU A 124 -4.28 1.00 4.30
C GLU A 124 -4.73 0.66 5.72
N LYS A 125 -3.81 0.63 6.69
CA LYS A 125 -4.14 0.43 8.12
C LYS A 125 -5.14 1.45 8.68
N VAL A 126 -5.16 2.67 8.14
CA VAL A 126 -6.13 3.70 8.52
C VAL A 126 -7.46 3.49 7.79
N GLN A 127 -7.44 3.05 6.53
CA GLN A 127 -8.65 2.79 5.74
C GLN A 127 -9.37 1.50 6.14
N GLU A 128 -8.65 0.49 6.63
CA GLU A 128 -9.22 -0.77 7.15
C GLU A 128 -10.23 -0.53 8.27
N LYS A 129 -9.99 0.50 9.09
CA LYS A 129 -10.86 0.88 10.22
C LYS A 129 -12.13 1.62 9.80
N LYS A 130 -12.25 2.01 8.52
CA LYS A 130 -13.40 2.77 8.01
C LYS A 130 -14.35 1.85 7.25
N SER A 131 -15.62 2.26 7.19
CA SER A 131 -16.59 1.58 6.34
C SER A 131 -16.14 1.64 4.87
N PRO A 132 -16.46 0.63 4.04
CA PRO A 132 -16.05 0.59 2.64
C PRO A 132 -16.38 1.87 1.85
N GLU A 133 -17.55 2.47 2.11
CA GLU A 133 -18.03 3.72 1.49
C GLU A 133 -17.17 4.95 1.86
N GLN A 134 -16.51 4.93 3.01
CA GLN A 134 -15.66 6.02 3.51
C GLN A 134 -14.19 5.84 3.15
N ARG A 135 -13.82 4.72 2.52
CA ARG A 135 -12.44 4.45 2.13
C ARG A 135 -12.01 5.40 1.02
N LYS A 136 -10.86 6.04 1.21
CA LYS A 136 -10.24 6.88 0.18
C LYS A 136 -9.10 6.11 -0.47
N SER A 137 -8.86 6.35 -1.75
CA SER A 137 -7.68 5.81 -2.45
C SER A 137 -6.40 6.48 -1.99
N PHE A 138 -5.30 5.74 -1.98
CA PHE A 138 -3.98 6.29 -1.68
C PHE A 138 -3.57 7.28 -2.77
N SER A 139 -3.05 8.45 -2.38
CA SER A 139 -2.58 9.46 -3.33
C SER A 139 -1.07 9.31 -3.56
N ALA A 140 -0.71 8.92 -4.77
CA ALA A 140 0.66 8.78 -5.27
C ALA A 140 0.76 9.31 -6.71
N PRO A 141 1.97 9.58 -7.24
CA PRO A 141 2.09 9.97 -8.64
C PRO A 141 1.63 8.83 -9.55
N GLN A 142 0.95 9.18 -10.64
CA GLN A 142 0.27 8.23 -11.52
C GLN A 142 1.19 7.12 -12.07
N CYS A 143 2.47 7.43 -12.34
CA CYS A 143 3.44 6.46 -12.84
C CYS A 143 3.85 5.38 -11.83
N TYR A 144 3.40 5.49 -10.58
CA TYR A 144 3.64 4.54 -9.49
C TYR A 144 2.37 3.78 -9.07
N ILE A 145 1.22 4.13 -9.67
CA ILE A 145 -0.05 3.45 -9.43
C ILE A 145 -0.31 2.58 -10.65
N ASP A 146 -0.38 1.28 -10.47
CA ASP A 146 -0.81 0.38 -11.54
C ASP A 146 -2.27 0.63 -11.87
N HIS A 147 -2.63 0.40 -13.13
CA HIS A 147 -4.01 0.52 -13.60
C HIS A 147 -5.00 -0.37 -12.81
N ASN A 148 -4.50 -1.40 -12.13
CA ASN A 148 -5.28 -2.29 -11.26
C ASN A 148 -5.39 -1.78 -9.81
N GLY A 149 -4.94 -0.56 -9.49
CA GLY A 149 -4.94 -0.03 -8.12
C GLY A 149 -3.90 -0.68 -7.19
N GLY A 150 -3.15 -1.67 -7.68
CA GLY A 150 -1.86 -2.03 -7.10
C GLY A 150 -0.93 -0.82 -7.17
N MET A 151 -0.11 -0.59 -6.14
CA MET A 151 1.14 0.10 -6.48
C MET A 151 1.89 -0.94 -7.28
N THR A 152 2.50 -0.56 -8.40
CA THR A 152 3.57 -1.38 -8.95
C THR A 152 4.50 -1.54 -7.78
N SER A 153 4.53 -2.74 -7.21
CA SER A 153 5.64 -3.10 -6.39
C SER A 153 6.79 -3.05 -7.40
N LEU A 154 7.43 -1.89 -7.51
CA LEU A 154 8.77 -1.80 -8.10
C LEU A 154 9.73 -2.58 -7.18
N GLY A 155 9.25 -2.99 -5.99
CA GLY A 155 9.58 -4.23 -5.30
C GLY A 155 8.92 -5.50 -5.88
N GLY A 156 8.94 -5.70 -7.20
CA GLY A 156 9.40 -7.01 -7.67
C GLY A 156 10.77 -7.22 -7.00
N PRO A 157 11.11 -8.44 -6.55
CA PRO A 157 12.20 -8.68 -5.60
C PRO A 157 13.36 -7.71 -5.83
N SER A 158 13.52 -6.77 -4.90
CA SER A 158 14.47 -5.65 -4.86
C SER A 158 15.51 -5.55 -6.00
N PRO A 159 15.65 -4.39 -6.68
CA PRO A 159 16.78 -4.12 -7.59
C PRO A 159 18.16 -4.09 -6.91
N ARG A 160 18.26 -4.37 -5.59
CA ARG A 160 19.54 -4.75 -4.97
C ARG A 160 20.12 -6.06 -5.46
N ARG A 161 19.48 -6.70 -6.44
CA ARG A 161 20.14 -7.63 -7.33
C ARG A 161 19.87 -7.24 -8.79
N LEU A 162 20.71 -6.35 -9.32
CA LEU A 162 21.31 -6.56 -10.65
C LEU A 162 22.13 -7.86 -10.60
N PHE A 163 21.48 -8.98 -10.28
CA PHE A 163 21.98 -10.27 -10.66
C PHE A 163 21.39 -10.47 -12.04
N THR A 164 22.27 -10.38 -13.02
CA THR A 164 22.18 -11.09 -14.30
C THR A 164 21.94 -12.61 -14.14
N ASN A 165 21.83 -13.12 -12.92
CA ASN A 165 21.35 -14.45 -12.66
C ASN A 165 19.81 -14.38 -12.56
N ILE A 166 19.16 -14.62 -13.70
CA ILE A 166 17.95 -15.45 -13.69
C ILE A 166 18.26 -16.56 -12.68
N PRO A 167 17.52 -16.67 -11.56
CA PRO A 167 17.81 -17.68 -10.56
C PRO A 167 17.93 -18.99 -11.32
N THR A 168 19.05 -19.68 -11.10
CA THR A 168 19.27 -20.94 -11.82
C THR A 168 18.04 -21.83 -11.56
N LEU A 169 17.72 -22.72 -12.50
CA LEU A 169 16.58 -23.63 -12.35
C LEU A 169 16.54 -24.27 -10.95
N GLU A 170 17.72 -24.53 -10.39
CA GLU A 170 17.91 -25.06 -9.04
C GLU A 170 17.50 -24.12 -7.90
N GLU A 171 17.77 -22.82 -7.98
CA GLU A 171 17.39 -21.85 -6.95
C GLU A 171 15.86 -21.66 -6.89
N ARG A 172 15.19 -21.70 -8.05
CA ARG A 172 13.71 -21.57 -8.13
C ARG A 172 13.02 -22.69 -7.36
N TRP A 173 13.49 -23.94 -7.51
CA TRP A 173 12.82 -25.13 -6.98
C TRP A 173 13.36 -25.59 -5.60
N THR A 174 14.41 -24.98 -5.07
CA THR A 174 14.96 -25.29 -3.72
C THR A 174 14.42 -24.39 -2.59
N CYS A 175 13.36 -23.63 -2.86
CA CYS A 175 12.76 -22.69 -1.91
C CYS A 175 12.01 -23.36 -0.74
N THR A 176 11.62 -24.63 -0.86
CA THR A 176 10.95 -25.35 0.24
C THR A 176 11.95 -26.21 1.04
N PRO A 177 11.86 -26.25 2.38
CA PRO A 177 12.76 -27.06 3.22
C PRO A 177 12.76 -28.54 2.84
N LYS A 178 11.61 -29.07 2.40
CA LYS A 178 11.44 -30.47 2.01
C LYS A 178 12.21 -30.81 0.73
N LEU A 179 12.17 -29.94 -0.29
CA LEU A 179 12.93 -30.14 -1.53
C LEU A 179 14.44 -29.99 -1.29
N ARG A 180 14.85 -29.10 -0.36
CA ARG A 180 16.26 -28.98 0.04
C ARG A 180 16.79 -30.25 0.71
N GLN A 181 15.99 -30.91 1.53
CA GLN A 181 16.36 -32.19 2.15
C GLN A 181 16.44 -33.33 1.12
N LEU A 182 15.58 -33.31 0.10
CA LEU A 182 15.59 -34.31 -0.98
C LEU A 182 16.80 -34.16 -1.90
N ARG A 183 17.30 -32.94 -2.13
CA ARG A 183 18.48 -32.67 -2.98
C ARG A 183 19.69 -33.55 -2.63
N GLY A 184 19.95 -33.75 -1.34
CA GLY A 184 21.09 -34.57 -0.87
C GLY A 184 20.90 -36.08 -1.02
N ARG A 185 19.72 -36.56 -1.45
CA ARG A 185 19.40 -37.99 -1.60
C ARG A 185 19.48 -38.49 -3.04
N PHE A 186 19.64 -37.60 -4.01
CA PHE A 186 19.66 -37.95 -5.41
C PHE A 186 21.01 -37.59 -6.03
N GLU A 187 21.43 -38.38 -7.01
CA GLU A 187 22.56 -38.02 -7.86
C GLU A 187 22.28 -36.68 -8.59
N PRO A 188 23.30 -35.82 -8.80
CA PRO A 188 23.10 -34.48 -9.36
C PRO A 188 22.32 -34.44 -10.67
N TRP A 189 22.52 -35.41 -11.55
CA TRP A 189 21.84 -35.49 -12.85
C TRP A 189 20.34 -35.83 -12.70
N VAL A 190 19.97 -36.68 -11.72
CA VAL A 190 18.56 -37.02 -11.42
C VAL A 190 17.84 -35.78 -10.91
N TRP A 191 18.50 -35.05 -10.02
CA TRP A 191 17.98 -33.80 -9.47
C TRP A 191 17.71 -32.76 -10.56
N GLN A 192 18.66 -32.57 -11.49
CA GLN A 192 18.48 -31.66 -12.63
C GLN A 192 17.33 -32.09 -13.54
N ALA A 193 17.17 -33.38 -13.83
CA ALA A 193 16.07 -33.91 -14.63
C ALA A 193 14.69 -33.66 -13.96
N MET A 194 14.60 -33.84 -12.63
CA MET A 194 13.38 -33.57 -11.88
C MET A 194 13.01 -32.08 -11.89
N ILE A 195 13.99 -31.19 -11.67
CA ILE A 195 13.76 -29.74 -11.72
C ILE A 195 13.28 -29.33 -13.13
N LYS A 196 13.90 -29.87 -14.18
CA LYS A 196 13.49 -29.60 -15.56
C LYS A 196 12.03 -29.99 -15.82
N ASN A 197 11.62 -31.17 -15.37
CA ASN A 197 10.23 -31.65 -15.52
C ASN A 197 9.24 -30.79 -14.72
N LEU A 198 9.60 -30.35 -13.51
CA LEU A 198 8.78 -29.43 -12.73
C LEU A 198 8.58 -28.07 -13.43
N ASP A 199 9.62 -27.55 -14.07
CA ASP A 199 9.55 -26.29 -14.82
C ASP A 199 8.67 -26.44 -16.07
N GLU A 200 8.82 -27.54 -16.82
CA GLU A 200 7.96 -27.86 -17.97
C GLU A 200 6.48 -28.03 -17.57
N MET A 201 6.18 -28.68 -16.45
CA MET A 201 4.81 -28.77 -15.93
C MET A 201 4.27 -27.42 -15.50
N GLN A 202 5.10 -26.54 -14.94
CA GLN A 202 4.66 -25.20 -14.55
C GLN A 202 4.39 -24.32 -15.76
N ASP A 203 5.22 -24.40 -16.79
CA ASP A 203 5.00 -23.72 -18.07
C ASP A 203 3.75 -24.25 -18.77
N MET A 204 3.49 -25.57 -18.74
CA MET A 204 2.26 -26.16 -19.25
C MET A 204 1.01 -25.68 -18.47
N MET A 205 1.07 -25.66 -17.14
CA MET A 205 -0.03 -25.16 -16.30
C MET A 205 -0.30 -23.65 -16.49
N THR A 206 0.73 -22.88 -16.85
CA THR A 206 0.61 -21.42 -17.03
C THR A 206 0.34 -21.00 -18.47
N SER A 207 0.73 -21.81 -19.46
CA SER A 207 0.51 -21.55 -20.88
C SER A 207 -0.88 -21.99 -21.35
N GLU A 208 -1.43 -23.09 -20.80
CA GLU A 208 -2.73 -23.61 -21.24
C GLU A 208 -3.92 -23.17 -20.40
N MET A 209 -3.70 -22.52 -19.25
CA MET A 209 -4.78 -21.79 -18.59
C MET A 209 -4.82 -20.36 -19.13
N PRO A 210 -5.73 -20.01 -20.07
CA PRO A 210 -6.12 -18.62 -20.20
C PRO A 210 -6.49 -18.16 -18.80
N PHE A 211 -5.99 -17.00 -18.40
CA PHE A 211 -6.23 -16.39 -17.10
C PHE A 211 -7.75 -16.28 -16.87
N CYS A 212 -8.37 -17.37 -16.43
CA CYS A 212 -9.73 -17.37 -15.94
C CYS A 212 -9.65 -16.43 -14.75
N GLY A 213 -10.50 -15.41 -14.77
CA GLY A 213 -10.67 -14.50 -13.66
C GLY A 213 -10.83 -15.26 -12.33
N PRO A 214 -10.79 -14.53 -11.20
CA PRO A 214 -10.82 -15.11 -9.86
C PRO A 214 -11.84 -16.25 -9.78
N ILE A 215 -11.35 -17.45 -9.45
CA ILE A 215 -12.14 -18.69 -9.40
C ILE A 215 -13.41 -18.40 -8.58
N PRO A 216 -14.60 -18.39 -9.19
CA PRO A 216 -15.84 -18.13 -8.48
C PRO A 216 -16.08 -19.27 -7.49
N GLY A 217 -15.75 -19.09 -6.22
CA GLY A 217 -16.02 -20.09 -5.18
C GLY A 217 -15.10 -20.12 -3.97
N TRP A 218 -13.90 -19.54 -4.01
CA TRP A 218 -12.95 -19.65 -2.89
C TRP A 218 -13.21 -18.72 -1.70
N ASP A 219 -14.03 -17.68 -1.84
CA ASP A 219 -14.40 -16.79 -0.72
C ASP A 219 -15.65 -17.25 0.07
N LYS A 220 -16.31 -18.33 -0.34
CA LYS A 220 -17.55 -18.80 0.32
C LYS A 220 -17.30 -19.77 1.48
N THR A 221 -16.19 -20.49 1.48
CA THR A 221 -15.93 -21.58 2.44
C THR A 221 -15.69 -21.10 3.87
N GLY A 222 -15.05 -19.95 4.07
CA GLY A 222 -14.77 -19.44 5.43
C GLY A 222 -16.03 -19.06 6.21
N LYS A 223 -17.01 -18.43 5.54
CA LYS A 223 -18.26 -17.99 6.18
C LYS A 223 -19.23 -19.15 6.40
N GLU A 224 -19.34 -20.08 5.45
CA GLU A 224 -20.15 -21.30 5.63
C GLU A 224 -19.60 -22.18 6.76
N GLN A 225 -18.27 -22.33 6.84
CA GLN A 225 -17.66 -23.13 7.91
C GLN A 225 -17.90 -22.51 9.30
N GLN A 226 -17.84 -21.18 9.41
CA GLN A 226 -18.15 -20.48 10.66
C GLN A 226 -19.64 -20.59 11.04
N GLN A 227 -20.54 -20.52 10.06
CA GLN A 227 -21.97 -20.69 10.29
C GLN A 227 -22.32 -22.11 10.70
N GLN A 228 -21.70 -23.11 10.08
CA GLN A 228 -21.90 -24.52 10.43
C GLN A 228 -21.39 -24.83 11.84
N GLN A 229 -20.27 -24.22 12.25
CA GLN A 229 -19.75 -24.36 13.61
C GLN A 229 -20.67 -23.72 14.65
N GLN A 230 -21.29 -22.57 14.37
CA GLN A 230 -22.31 -21.98 15.26
C GLN A 230 -23.54 -22.87 15.39
N GLN A 231 -23.99 -23.49 14.28
CA GLN A 231 -25.14 -24.38 14.30
C GLN A 231 -24.90 -25.62 15.17
N GLN A 232 -23.70 -26.22 15.10
CA GLN A 232 -23.33 -27.33 15.98
C GLN A 232 -23.32 -26.95 17.46
N GLN A 233 -22.81 -25.76 17.81
CA GLN A 233 -22.83 -25.30 19.20
C GLN A 233 -24.26 -25.12 19.74
N GLN A 234 -25.17 -24.58 18.93
CA GLN A 234 -26.57 -24.44 19.32
C GLN A 234 -27.25 -25.81 19.55
N GLN A 235 -26.99 -26.79 18.70
CA GLN A 235 -27.53 -28.14 18.88
C GLN A 235 -27.01 -28.80 20.17
N GLN A 236 -25.73 -28.64 20.51
CA GLN A 236 -25.18 -29.18 21.76
C GLN A 236 -25.83 -28.53 22.99
N GLN A 237 -26.08 -27.22 22.97
CA GLN A 237 -26.76 -26.55 24.09
C GLN A 237 -28.18 -27.06 24.30
N GLN A 238 -28.94 -27.30 23.21
CA GLN A 238 -30.30 -27.84 23.33
C GLN A 238 -30.31 -29.26 23.92
N GLN A 239 -29.37 -30.11 23.55
CA GLN A 239 -29.26 -31.46 24.13
C GLN A 239 -28.97 -31.43 25.63
N GLN A 240 -28.10 -30.52 26.09
CA GLN A 240 -27.83 -30.36 27.52
C GLN A 240 -29.06 -29.91 28.31
N GLN A 241 -29.89 -29.01 27.76
CA GLN A 241 -31.12 -28.58 28.41
C GLN A 241 -32.13 -29.72 28.55
N GLN A 242 -32.26 -30.60 27.54
CA GLN A 242 -33.14 -31.77 27.61
C GLN A 242 -32.69 -32.76 28.69
N GLN A 243 -31.38 -32.98 28.85
CA GLN A 243 -30.86 -33.85 29.91
C GLN A 243 -31.13 -33.29 31.30
N GLN A 244 -31.06 -31.97 31.48
CA GLN A 244 -31.40 -31.33 32.76
C GLN A 244 -32.87 -31.48 33.13
N GLN A 245 -33.79 -31.44 32.15
CA GLN A 245 -35.22 -31.65 32.40
C GLN A 245 -35.53 -33.10 32.82
N GLN A 246 -34.80 -34.09 32.29
CA GLN A 246 -34.99 -35.50 32.68
C GLN A 246 -34.43 -35.82 34.08
N GLN A 247 -33.52 -34.98 34.61
CA GLN A 247 -32.96 -35.15 35.95
C GLN A 247 -33.77 -34.44 37.04
N GLN A 248 -34.83 -33.70 36.71
CA GLN A 248 -35.68 -33.14 37.74
C GLN A 248 -36.52 -34.26 38.37
N PRO A 249 -36.39 -34.49 39.69
CA PRO A 249 -37.21 -35.47 40.36
C PRO A 249 -38.69 -35.07 40.24
N PRO A 250 -39.60 -36.04 40.10
CA PRO A 250 -41.02 -35.74 40.07
C PRO A 250 -41.40 -34.97 41.34
N PRO A 251 -42.29 -33.96 41.24
CA PRO A 251 -42.75 -33.22 42.39
C PRO A 251 -43.33 -34.19 43.41
N SER A 252 -42.84 -34.12 44.65
CA SER A 252 -43.35 -34.93 45.75
C SER A 252 -44.79 -34.49 46.05
N GLU A 253 -45.76 -35.38 45.79
CA GLU A 253 -47.15 -35.24 46.23
C GLU A 253 -47.29 -35.40 47.74
#